data_AF-A0A0E0Y4H6-F1
#
_entry.id   AF-A0A0E0Y4H6-F1
#
_cell.length_a   1.000
_cell.length_b   1.000
_cell.length_c   1.000
_cell.angle_alpha   90.00
_cell.angle_beta   90.00
_cell.angle_gamma   90.00
#
_symmetry.space_group_name_H-M   'P 1'
#
loop_
_entity.id
_entity.type
_entity.pdbx_description
1 polymer ?
#
loop_
_entity_poly.entity_id
_entity_poly.type
_entity_poly.pdbx_seq_one_letter_code
_entity_poly.pdbx_strand_id
1 'polypeptide(L)'
;MEYGFAIYNRNNVNVTGVLTPVFFLDRFTAESGSKTYTNKPDGKSLQAVCCLFPWNNVFADRKVPKITINDNTVTWSNLEQGMGSYIYTFWG
;
A
#
# COMPACT_ATOMS: atom_id res chain seq x y z
N MET A 1 -5.17 -10.63 -11.12
CA MET A 1 -4.81 -9.47 -11.97
C MET A 1 -3.30 -9.54 -12.13
N GLU A 2 -2.80 -9.67 -13.35
CA GLU A 2 -1.35 -9.64 -13.60
C GLU A 2 -0.84 -8.21 -13.39
N TYR A 3 0.33 -8.08 -12.77
CA TYR A 3 0.92 -6.79 -12.47
C TYR A 3 1.60 -6.21 -13.71
N GLY A 4 0.86 -5.46 -14.51
CA GLY A 4 1.40 -4.84 -15.72
C GLY A 4 1.83 -5.87 -16.78
N PHE A 5 2.92 -5.58 -17.50
CA PHE A 5 3.47 -6.51 -18.50
C PHE A 5 4.32 -7.58 -17.82
N ALA A 6 4.11 -8.85 -18.20
CA ALA A 6 4.88 -9.95 -17.68
C ALA A 6 6.28 -10.01 -18.34
N ILE A 7 7.32 -10.20 -17.52
CA ILE A 7 8.70 -10.39 -17.94
C ILE A 7 9.07 -11.85 -17.73
N TYR A 8 9.57 -12.49 -18.79
CA TYR A 8 10.02 -13.87 -18.75
C TYR A 8 11.54 -13.94 -18.98
N ASN A 9 12.21 -14.86 -18.29
CA ASN A 9 13.62 -15.14 -18.56
C ASN A 9 13.80 -16.04 -19.80
N ARG A 10 15.06 -16.36 -20.15
CA ARG A 10 15.41 -17.22 -21.30
C ARG A 10 14.81 -18.63 -21.27
N ASN A 11 14.34 -19.10 -20.11
CA ASN A 11 13.72 -20.41 -19.91
C ASN A 11 12.18 -20.32 -19.82
N ASN A 12 11.59 -19.17 -20.21
CA ASN A 12 10.16 -18.90 -20.15
C ASN A 12 9.57 -18.90 -18.72
N VAL A 13 10.39 -18.64 -17.70
CA VAL A 13 9.93 -18.47 -16.31
C VAL A 13 9.55 -17.02 -16.07
N ASN A 14 8.37 -16.76 -15.48
CA ASN A 14 7.92 -15.42 -15.12
C ASN A 14 8.79 -14.87 -13.97
N VAL A 15 9.50 -13.77 -14.23
CA VAL A 15 10.41 -13.09 -13.28
C VAL A 15 9.94 -11.67 -12.94
N THR A 16 8.71 -11.31 -13.31
CA THR A 16 8.13 -9.96 -13.11
C THR A 16 8.19 -9.53 -11.65
N GLY A 17 7.85 -10.43 -10.72
CA GLY A 17 7.89 -10.14 -9.28
C GLY A 17 9.30 -9.89 -8.73
N VAL A 18 10.31 -10.52 -9.33
CA VAL A 18 11.71 -10.37 -8.93
C VAL A 18 12.30 -9.07 -9.48
N LEU A 19 11.98 -8.72 -10.72
CA LEU A 19 12.54 -7.54 -11.39
C LEU A 19 11.84 -6.24 -11.00
N THR A 20 10.53 -6.28 -10.80
CA THR A 20 9.77 -5.08 -10.45
C THR A 20 9.90 -4.80 -8.96
N PRO A 21 10.46 -3.65 -8.56
CA PRO A 21 10.72 -3.37 -7.15
C PRO A 21 9.43 -3.14 -6.36
N VAL A 22 8.43 -2.49 -6.96
CA VAL A 22 7.19 -2.08 -6.30
C VAL A 22 5.99 -2.24 -7.23
N PHE A 23 4.88 -2.77 -6.72
CA PHE A 23 3.59 -2.79 -7.42
C PHE A 23 2.52 -2.05 -6.61
N PHE A 24 2.12 -0.86 -7.06
CA PHE A 24 1.07 -0.08 -6.40
C PHE A 24 -0.31 -0.76 -6.52
N LEU A 25 -1.08 -0.71 -5.44
CA LEU A 25 -2.36 -1.42 -5.33
C LEU A 25 -3.53 -0.45 -5.20
N ASP A 26 -3.61 0.28 -4.10
CA ASP A 26 -4.70 1.23 -3.84
C ASP A 26 -4.21 2.51 -3.17
N ARG A 27 -5.12 3.48 -3.17
CA ARG A 27 -5.09 4.66 -2.32
C ARG A 27 -6.35 4.72 -1.47
N PHE A 28 -6.21 4.83 -0.15
CA PHE A 28 -7.31 4.99 0.79
C PHE A 28 -7.35 6.40 1.37
N THR A 29 -8.56 6.95 1.50
CA THR A 29 -8.83 8.24 2.15
C THR A 29 -9.89 8.13 3.24
N ALA A 30 -10.48 6.94 3.44
CA ALA A 30 -11.42 6.68 4.52
C ALA A 30 -10.70 6.63 5.87
N GLU A 31 -11.33 7.13 6.93
CA GLU A 31 -10.71 7.23 8.27
C GLU A 31 -10.24 5.87 8.79
N SER A 32 -11.01 4.82 8.52
CA SER A 32 -10.73 3.45 8.94
C SER A 32 -11.20 2.46 7.90
N GLY A 33 -10.59 1.28 7.89
CA GLY A 33 -11.01 0.20 7.03
C GLY A 33 -10.08 -0.99 7.10
N SER A 34 -10.40 -2.01 6.30
CA SER A 34 -9.55 -3.17 6.09
C SER A 34 -9.69 -3.61 4.64
N LYS A 35 -8.57 -4.06 4.05
CA LYS A 35 -8.56 -4.65 2.71
C LYS A 35 -7.59 -5.82 2.67
N THR A 36 -8.08 -6.95 2.17
CA THR A 36 -7.26 -8.13 1.88
C THR A 36 -6.97 -8.19 0.40
N TYR A 37 -5.69 -8.34 0.06
CA TYR A 37 -5.24 -8.47 -1.31
C TYR A 37 -5.04 -9.93 -1.70
N THR A 38 -5.45 -10.25 -2.92
CA THR A 38 -5.18 -11.53 -3.56
C THR A 38 -4.10 -11.34 -4.63
N ASN A 39 -3.32 -12.40 -4.92
CA ASN A 39 -2.27 -12.43 -5.94
C ASN A 39 -0.91 -11.82 -5.56
N LYS A 40 -0.41 -11.93 -4.33
CA LYS A 40 0.94 -11.47 -3.94
C LYS A 40 2.03 -11.98 -4.93
N PRO A 41 2.85 -11.12 -5.55
CA PRO A 41 3.99 -11.56 -6.36
C PRO A 41 5.00 -12.33 -5.52
N ASP A 42 5.70 -13.28 -6.13
CA ASP A 42 6.75 -14.05 -5.47
C ASP A 42 7.86 -13.13 -4.93
N GLY A 43 8.28 -13.41 -3.70
CA GLY A 43 9.32 -12.64 -3.02
C GLY A 43 8.87 -11.26 -2.49
N LYS A 44 7.59 -10.90 -2.60
CA LYS A 44 7.06 -9.62 -2.12
C LYS A 44 6.27 -9.73 -0.83
N SER A 45 6.14 -8.59 -0.15
CA SER A 45 5.35 -8.40 1.07
C SER A 45 4.40 -7.22 0.92
N LEU A 46 3.26 -7.24 1.61
CA LEU A 46 2.35 -6.09 1.61
C LEU A 46 3.00 -4.97 2.40
N GLN A 47 2.99 -3.77 1.81
CA GLN A 47 3.47 -2.54 2.43
C GLN A 47 2.38 -1.49 2.36
N ALA A 48 2.36 -0.61 3.36
CA ALA A 48 1.42 0.50 3.45
C ALA A 48 2.14 1.73 3.99
N VAL A 49 1.95 2.87 3.33
CA VAL A 49 2.55 4.15 3.74
C VAL A 49 1.44 5.16 3.94
N CYS A 50 1.45 5.81 5.12
CA CYS A 50 0.61 6.95 5.41
C CYS A 50 1.28 8.22 4.93
N CYS A 51 0.60 8.98 4.08
CA CYS A 51 0.98 10.33 3.70
C CYS A 51 0.10 11.34 4.45
N LEU A 52 0.74 12.28 5.12
CA LEU A 52 0.10 13.43 5.74
C LEU A 52 0.71 14.68 5.10
N PHE A 53 -0.12 15.53 4.50
CA PHE A 53 0.29 16.84 4.00
C PHE A 53 -0.25 17.95 4.91
N PRO A 54 0.34 18.18 6.10
CA PRO A 54 -0.02 19.33 6.91
C PRO A 54 0.48 20.60 6.21
N TRP A 55 -0.43 21.33 5.54
CA TRP A 55 -0.13 22.66 5.00
C TRP A 55 0.01 23.72 6.11
N ASN A 56 -0.36 23.39 7.34
CA ASN A 56 -0.33 24.25 8.52
C ASN A 56 0.14 23.46 9.75
N ASN A 57 0.93 24.12 10.61
CA ASN A 57 1.57 23.58 11.83
C ASN A 57 0.60 23.17 12.97
N VAL A 58 -0.64 22.82 12.66
CA VAL A 58 -1.63 22.40 13.66
C VAL A 58 -1.48 20.89 13.86
N PHE A 59 -0.49 20.53 14.67
CA PHE A 59 -0.19 19.13 15.05
C PHE A 59 -0.83 18.70 16.38
N ALA A 60 -1.33 19.64 17.18
CA ALA A 60 -1.66 19.39 18.59
C ALA A 60 -2.85 18.45 18.82
N ASP A 61 -3.82 18.38 17.89
CA ASP A 61 -5.08 17.65 18.10
C ASP A 61 -5.37 16.57 17.04
N ARG A 62 -4.37 16.17 16.24
CA ARG A 62 -4.60 15.20 15.15
C ARG A 62 -4.73 13.78 15.67
N LYS A 63 -5.66 13.03 15.08
CA LYS A 63 -5.73 11.59 15.26
C LYS A 63 -4.44 10.98 14.70
N VAL A 64 -3.74 10.19 15.51
CA VAL A 64 -2.54 9.47 15.05
C VAL A 64 -3.00 8.27 14.21
N PRO A 65 -2.70 8.23 12.90
CA PRO A 65 -3.09 7.11 12.06
C PRO A 65 -2.41 5.84 12.54
N LYS A 66 -3.18 4.75 12.59
CA LYS A 66 -2.69 3.43 12.93
C LYS A 66 -2.87 2.52 11.73
N ILE A 67 -1.80 1.85 11.33
CA ILE A 67 -1.80 0.90 10.23
C ILE A 67 -1.21 -0.41 10.75
N THR A 68 -1.92 -1.51 10.52
CA THR A 68 -1.47 -2.86 10.81
C THR A 68 -1.52 -3.68 9.54
N ILE A 69 -0.48 -4.48 9.31
CA ILE A 69 -0.43 -5.47 8.23
C ILE A 69 -0.37 -6.84 8.87
N ASN A 70 -1.28 -7.73 8.47
CA ASN A 70 -1.25 -9.14 8.80
C ASN A 70 -1.39 -9.94 7.51
N ASP A 71 -0.32 -10.64 7.13
CA ASP A 71 -0.15 -11.26 5.82
C ASP A 71 -0.45 -10.29 4.66
N ASN A 72 -1.53 -10.56 3.93
CA ASN A 72 -1.98 -9.78 2.78
C ASN A 72 -3.13 -8.83 3.14
N THR A 73 -3.41 -8.65 4.43
CA THR A 73 -4.47 -7.78 4.92
C THR A 73 -3.88 -6.54 5.55
N VAL A 74 -4.26 -5.37 5.02
CA VAL A 74 -4.03 -4.09 5.68
C VAL A 74 -5.28 -3.71 6.45
N THR A 75 -5.11 -3.22 7.66
CA THR A 75 -6.17 -2.60 8.46
C THR A 75 -5.66 -1.25 8.94
N TRP A 76 -6.51 -0.23 8.85
CA TRP A 76 -6.16 1.12 9.28
C TRP A 76 -7.28 1.75 10.09
N SER A 77 -6.90 2.69 10.94
CA SER A 77 -7.80 3.56 11.67
C SER A 77 -7.17 4.93 11.87
N ASN A 78 -7.99 5.91 12.27
CA ASN A 78 -7.53 7.26 12.61
C ASN A 78 -6.85 8.00 11.44
N LEU A 79 -7.12 7.62 10.19
CA LEU A 79 -6.64 8.39 9.05
C LEU A 79 -7.39 9.72 9.00
N GLU A 80 -6.65 10.83 9.04
CA GLU A 80 -7.22 12.17 8.92
C GLU A 80 -7.97 12.29 7.58
N GLN A 81 -9.21 12.77 7.62
CA GLN A 81 -10.00 12.99 6.40
C GLN A 81 -9.82 14.42 5.92
N GLY A 82 -9.46 14.58 4.65
CA GLY A 82 -9.12 15.89 4.07
C GLY A 82 -7.62 16.22 4.19
N MET A 83 -7.27 17.47 3.88
CA MET A 83 -5.88 17.97 3.90
C MET A 83 -4.87 17.21 3.02
N GLY A 84 -5.35 16.44 2.04
CA GLY A 84 -4.48 15.59 1.21
C GLY A 84 -3.90 14.39 1.94
N SER A 85 -4.46 13.98 3.08
CA SER A 85 -4.07 12.76 3.79
C SER A 85 -4.58 11.52 3.07
N TYR A 86 -3.72 10.52 2.90
CA TYR A 86 -4.08 9.23 2.31
C TYR A 86 -3.11 8.14 2.73
N ILE A 87 -3.55 6.89 2.59
CA ILE A 87 -2.68 5.71 2.65
C ILE A 87 -2.54 5.19 1.24
N TYR A 88 -1.33 4.78 0.84
CA TYR A 88 -1.17 3.96 -0.36
C TYR A 88 -0.53 2.62 0.01
N THR A 89 -0.95 1.58 -0.70
CA THR A 89 -0.47 0.21 -0.51
C THR A 89 0.24 -0.28 -1.76
N PHE A 90 1.20 -1.16 -1.54
CA PHE A 90 1.97 -1.76 -2.61
C PHE A 90 2.56 -3.11 -2.18
N TRP A 91 2.89 -3.93 -3.17
CA TRP A 91 3.81 -5.06 -2.97
C TRP A 91 5.24 -4.57 -3.08
N GLY A 92 6.02 -4.71 -2.02
CA GLY A 92 7.42 -4.31 -1.90
C GLY A 92 8.32 -5.49 -1.54
#